data_AF-A0A2K5D7N3-F1
#
_entry.id   AF-A0A2K5D7N3-F1
#
_cell.length_a   1.000
_cell.length_b   1.000
_cell.length_c   1.000
_cell.angle_alpha   90.00
_cell.angle_beta   90.00
_cell.angle_gamma   90.00
#
_symmetry.space_group_name_H-M   'P 1'
#
loop_
_entity.id
_entity.type
_entity.pdbx_description
1 polymer ?
#
loop_
_entity_poly.entity_id
_entity_poly.type
_entity_poly.pdbx_seq_one_letter_code
_entity_poly.pdbx_strand_id
1 'polypeptide(L)'
;MKRYGKILMHHIPEQTTQLLKGLCTDYRSSLEGRCDREVPGCRANSEEFIPIFANNPRELKAFLEHMSEVQPDSPQGIYDTLLELRLQNWAHEKDPQVKEKLHAEAISLLKSGRFCDVFDKALVLCQMHDFQDGVLYLYEQGKLFQQIMHYHMQHEQYRQVITVCERHGEQDPSLWEQALSYFARKEEDCKEYVAAVLKHIENKNLMPPLLVVQTLAHNSTATLSVIRDYLVQKLQKQSQQIAQDELRVRRYREETTRIRQEIQELKASPKIFQKTKCSICNSALELPSVHFLCGHSFHQHCFESYSESDADCPTCLPENRKVMDMIRAQEQKRDLHDQFQHQLKCSNDSFSVIADYFGRGVFNKLTLLTDPPTARLTPRGALKQLGGRCGQQWRTERTDTRGPGQALHKRLADMPRVLLLSLPSYLASLPSLLLTSSLDHSRSVREGTSATSECGQ
;
A
#
# COMPACT_ATOMS: atom_id res chain seq x y z
N MET A 1 -15.23 34.82 -47.98
CA MET A 1 -16.00 33.72 -47.34
C MET A 1 -16.99 34.17 -46.26
N LYS A 2 -16.61 34.95 -45.24
CA LYS A 2 -17.54 35.34 -44.14
C LYS A 2 -18.84 36.05 -44.57
N ARG A 3 -18.82 36.87 -45.64
CA ARG A 3 -20.01 37.61 -46.13
C ARG A 3 -20.89 36.83 -47.12
N TYR A 4 -20.29 36.09 -48.06
CA TYR A 4 -21.01 35.44 -49.17
C TYR A 4 -20.98 33.91 -49.13
N GLY A 5 -20.32 33.32 -48.13
CA GLY A 5 -20.10 31.88 -48.05
C GLY A 5 -21.40 31.08 -48.05
N LYS A 6 -22.43 31.54 -47.34
CA LYS A 6 -23.75 30.88 -47.29
C LYS A 6 -24.44 30.85 -48.66
N ILE A 7 -24.28 31.91 -49.45
CA ILE A 7 -24.86 32.03 -50.80
C ILE A 7 -24.11 31.10 -51.76
N LEU A 8 -22.78 31.10 -51.70
CA LEU A 8 -21.94 30.21 -52.50
C LEU A 8 -22.23 28.74 -52.19
N MET A 9 -22.36 28.38 -50.92
CA MET A 9 -22.69 27.03 -50.48
C MET A 9 -24.09 26.60 -50.91
N HIS A 10 -25.03 27.53 -51.10
CA HIS A 10 -26.37 27.23 -51.60
C HIS A 10 -26.39 26.93 -53.11
N HIS A 11 -25.63 27.67 -53.91
CA HIS A 11 -25.66 27.54 -55.38
C HIS A 11 -24.60 26.58 -55.94
N ILE A 12 -23.44 26.49 -55.30
CA ILE A 12 -22.28 25.73 -55.79
C ILE A 12 -21.56 25.01 -54.62
N PRO A 13 -22.23 24.04 -53.99
CA PRO A 13 -21.75 23.38 -52.76
C PRO A 13 -20.37 22.73 -52.90
N GLU A 14 -20.20 21.82 -53.88
CA GLU A 14 -18.95 21.04 -54.04
C GLU A 14 -17.72 21.95 -54.26
N GLN A 15 -17.86 22.95 -55.13
CA GLN A 15 -16.78 23.91 -55.44
C GLN A 15 -16.47 24.81 -54.23
N THR A 16 -17.49 25.19 -53.48
CA THR A 16 -17.32 25.97 -52.25
C THR A 16 -16.61 25.16 -51.17
N THR A 17 -16.94 23.87 -51.02
CA THR A 17 -16.25 22.94 -50.11
C THR A 17 -14.78 22.80 -50.48
N GLN A 18 -14.45 22.58 -51.76
CA GLN A 18 -13.06 22.48 -52.22
C GLN A 18 -12.27 23.77 -51.96
N LEU A 19 -12.88 24.94 -52.19
CA LEU A 19 -12.27 26.22 -51.86
C LEU A 19 -11.99 26.35 -50.36
N LEU A 20 -12.94 25.97 -49.50
CA LEU A 20 -12.78 26.03 -48.04
C LEU A 20 -11.69 25.06 -47.55
N LYS A 21 -11.58 23.86 -48.14
CA LYS A 21 -10.49 22.91 -47.87
C LYS A 21 -9.14 23.56 -48.16
N GLY A 22 -8.95 24.10 -49.36
CA GLY A 22 -7.70 24.76 -49.76
C GLY A 22 -7.35 25.99 -48.92
N LEU A 23 -8.35 26.77 -48.48
CA LEU A 23 -8.15 27.93 -47.61
C LEU A 23 -7.63 27.56 -46.21
N CYS A 24 -7.94 26.36 -45.72
CA CYS A 24 -7.55 25.89 -44.40
C CYS A 24 -6.25 25.06 -44.41
N THR A 25 -5.89 24.43 -45.53
CA THR A 25 -4.70 23.54 -45.61
C THR A 25 -3.50 24.19 -46.29
N ASP A 26 -3.66 24.60 -47.56
CA ASP A 26 -2.56 24.90 -48.49
C ASP A 26 -2.68 26.28 -49.13
N TYR A 27 -3.27 27.23 -48.42
CA TYR A 27 -3.40 28.61 -48.91
C TYR A 27 -2.03 29.28 -49.00
N ARG A 28 -1.51 29.45 -50.22
CA ARG A 28 -0.37 30.30 -50.53
C ARG A 28 -0.87 31.62 -51.12
N SER A 29 -0.77 32.70 -50.35
CA SER A 29 -1.00 34.05 -50.88
C SER A 29 0.02 34.32 -52.00
N SER A 30 -0.42 34.55 -53.24
CA SER A 30 0.46 34.89 -54.36
C SER A 30 1.07 36.31 -54.28
N LEU A 31 1.14 36.93 -53.09
CA LEU A 31 1.47 38.35 -52.91
C LEU A 31 2.64 38.64 -51.98
N GLU A 32 3.52 37.69 -51.67
CA GLU A 32 4.78 38.02 -51.00
C GLU A 32 5.98 37.38 -51.72
N GLY A 33 6.73 38.23 -52.43
CA GLY A 33 8.04 37.89 -52.93
C GLY A 33 9.05 37.74 -51.79
N ARG A 34 9.94 36.75 -51.94
CA ARG A 34 11.22 36.55 -51.23
C ARG A 34 11.26 37.04 -49.77
N CYS A 35 11.02 36.12 -48.83
CA CYS A 35 11.70 36.11 -47.53
C CYS A 35 11.83 34.65 -47.07
N ASP A 36 13.08 34.16 -47.03
CA ASP A 36 13.45 32.93 -46.36
C ASP A 36 13.27 33.10 -44.85
N ARG A 37 12.16 32.60 -44.32
CA ARG A 37 11.95 32.17 -42.93
C ARG A 37 10.59 31.46 -42.90
N GLU A 38 10.57 30.23 -42.39
CA GLU A 38 9.36 29.43 -42.19
C GLU A 38 8.43 30.13 -41.19
N VAL A 39 7.59 31.05 -41.68
CA VAL A 39 6.47 31.60 -40.92
C VAL A 39 5.30 30.62 -41.10
N PRO A 40 4.66 30.11 -40.02
CA PRO A 40 3.49 29.26 -40.15
C PRO A 40 2.44 30.00 -40.98
N GLY A 41 2.11 29.48 -42.15
CA GLY A 41 1.26 30.16 -43.14
C GLY A 41 -0.07 30.60 -42.55
N CYS A 42 -0.59 31.73 -43.04
CA CYS A 42 -1.89 32.32 -42.71
C CYS A 42 -3.07 31.40 -43.08
N ARG A 43 -3.20 30.26 -42.41
CA ARG A 43 -4.34 29.35 -42.54
C ARG A 43 -5.55 29.99 -41.88
N ALA A 44 -6.67 29.98 -42.59
CA ALA A 44 -7.92 30.43 -42.00
C ALA A 44 -8.39 29.42 -40.93
N ASN A 45 -9.00 29.92 -39.86
CA ASN A 45 -9.58 29.05 -38.83
C ASN A 45 -10.76 28.27 -39.42
N SER A 46 -10.62 26.94 -39.50
CA SER A 46 -11.62 26.05 -40.07
C SER A 46 -12.94 26.06 -39.28
N GLU A 47 -12.91 26.32 -37.97
CA GLU A 47 -14.11 26.36 -37.11
C GLU A 47 -15.05 27.52 -37.48
N GLU A 48 -14.50 28.66 -37.91
CA GLU A 48 -15.29 29.83 -38.31
C GLU A 48 -16.17 29.57 -39.54
N PHE A 49 -15.86 28.53 -40.31
CA PHE A 49 -16.57 28.17 -41.53
C PHE A 49 -17.66 27.13 -41.32
N ILE A 50 -17.72 26.45 -40.17
CA ILE A 50 -18.77 25.47 -39.86
C ILE A 50 -20.19 26.04 -40.11
N PRO A 51 -20.54 27.27 -39.68
CA PRO A 51 -21.88 27.83 -39.89
C PRO A 51 -22.24 28.09 -41.36
N ILE A 52 -21.27 28.05 -42.28
CA ILE A 52 -21.52 28.21 -43.73
C ILE A 52 -22.25 26.98 -44.30
N PHE A 53 -22.04 25.81 -43.70
CA PHE A 53 -22.59 24.54 -44.17
C PHE A 53 -23.96 24.17 -43.57
N ALA A 54 -24.64 25.09 -42.87
CA ALA A 54 -25.84 24.82 -42.06
C ALA A 54 -26.94 23.97 -42.75
N ASN A 55 -27.07 24.06 -44.08
CA ASN A 55 -28.07 23.29 -44.85
C ASN A 55 -27.46 22.21 -45.77
N ASN A 56 -26.17 21.91 -45.63
CA ASN A 56 -25.43 20.99 -46.50
C ASN A 56 -24.60 19.99 -45.66
N PRO A 57 -25.25 19.02 -44.98
CA PRO A 57 -24.57 18.09 -44.06
C PRO A 57 -23.57 17.17 -44.77
N ARG A 58 -23.81 16.82 -46.04
CA ARG A 58 -22.88 16.01 -46.85
C ARG A 58 -21.55 16.73 -47.08
N GLU A 59 -21.63 18.01 -47.47
CA GLU A 59 -20.47 18.85 -47.69
C GLU A 59 -19.74 19.18 -46.38
N LEU A 60 -20.49 19.38 -45.30
CA LEU A 60 -19.92 19.55 -43.96
C LEU A 60 -19.12 18.32 -43.55
N LYS A 61 -19.66 17.10 -43.71
CA LYS A 61 -18.94 15.85 -43.43
C LYS A 61 -17.64 15.78 -44.23
N ALA A 62 -17.72 16.00 -45.55
CA ALA A 62 -16.56 15.95 -46.43
C ALA A 62 -15.49 17.00 -46.09
N PHE A 63 -15.89 18.18 -45.59
CA PHE A 63 -14.97 19.22 -45.11
C PHE A 63 -14.29 18.80 -43.80
N LEU A 64 -15.06 18.39 -42.80
CA LEU A 64 -14.56 18.01 -41.48
C LEU A 64 -13.64 16.78 -41.53
N GLU A 65 -13.97 15.77 -42.34
CA GLU A 65 -13.13 14.59 -42.54
C GLU A 65 -11.78 14.97 -43.15
N HIS A 66 -11.78 15.83 -44.16
CA HIS A 66 -10.55 16.33 -44.76
C HIS A 66 -9.69 17.13 -43.77
N MET A 67 -10.31 17.97 -42.93
CA MET A 67 -9.59 18.68 -41.87
C MET A 67 -8.97 17.71 -40.85
N SER A 68 -9.70 16.64 -40.49
CA SER A 68 -9.22 15.64 -39.53
C SER A 68 -8.04 14.81 -40.05
N GLU A 69 -7.96 14.58 -41.37
CA GLU A 69 -6.87 13.82 -42.01
C GLU A 69 -5.64 14.69 -42.28
N VAL A 70 -5.83 15.90 -42.80
CA VAL A 70 -4.73 16.77 -43.25
C VAL A 70 -4.14 17.59 -42.11
N GLN A 71 -4.95 17.96 -41.11
CA GLN A 71 -4.52 18.79 -40.00
C GLN A 71 -4.89 18.15 -38.64
N PRO A 72 -3.99 17.33 -38.09
CA PRO A 72 -4.10 16.77 -36.73
C PRO A 72 -4.38 17.83 -35.66
N ASP A 73 -3.80 19.02 -35.80
CA ASP A 73 -3.94 20.15 -34.86
C ASP A 73 -5.15 21.05 -35.18
N SER A 74 -6.18 20.50 -35.84
CA SER A 74 -7.42 21.21 -36.09
C SER A 74 -8.09 21.65 -34.78
N PRO A 75 -8.80 22.80 -34.77
CA PRO A 75 -9.53 23.25 -33.59
C PRO A 75 -10.54 22.21 -33.07
N GLN A 76 -10.75 22.18 -31.76
CA GLN A 76 -11.63 21.20 -31.11
C GLN A 76 -13.07 21.21 -31.68
N GLY A 77 -13.58 22.38 -32.06
CA GLY A 77 -14.91 22.52 -32.66
C GLY A 77 -15.11 21.69 -33.94
N ILE A 78 -14.04 21.40 -34.68
CA ILE A 78 -14.07 20.51 -35.86
C ILE A 78 -14.38 19.08 -35.45
N TYR A 79 -13.67 18.57 -34.44
CA TYR A 79 -13.85 17.20 -33.94
C TYR A 79 -15.20 17.05 -33.22
N ASP A 80 -15.63 18.06 -32.46
CA ASP A 80 -16.92 18.05 -31.78
C ASP A 80 -18.08 17.99 -32.78
N THR A 81 -18.05 18.84 -33.82
CA THR A 81 -19.07 18.86 -34.88
C THR A 81 -19.03 17.58 -35.72
N LEU A 82 -17.84 17.03 -35.96
CA LEU A 82 -17.68 15.76 -36.68
C LEU A 82 -18.28 14.60 -35.87
N LEU A 83 -18.04 14.56 -34.57
CA LEU A 83 -18.61 13.54 -33.67
C LEU A 83 -20.14 13.67 -33.63
N GLU A 84 -20.67 14.88 -33.43
CA GLU A 84 -22.12 15.13 -33.44
C GLU A 84 -22.76 14.66 -34.76
N LEU A 85 -22.16 15.01 -35.90
CA LEU A 85 -22.66 14.59 -37.21
C LEU A 85 -22.60 13.06 -37.41
N ARG A 86 -21.54 12.39 -36.93
CA ARG A 86 -21.42 10.93 -36.98
C ARG A 86 -22.47 10.24 -36.12
N LEU A 87 -22.68 10.72 -34.90
CA LEU A 87 -23.69 10.20 -33.97
C LEU A 87 -25.11 10.44 -34.50
N GLN A 88 -25.38 11.62 -35.06
CA GLN A 88 -26.66 11.92 -35.69
C GLN A 88 -26.95 11.00 -36.88
N ASN A 89 -25.97 10.79 -37.77
CA ASN A 89 -26.13 9.88 -38.91
C ASN A 89 -26.36 8.44 -38.44
N TRP A 90 -25.60 7.97 -37.44
CA TRP A 90 -25.79 6.65 -36.86
C TRP A 90 -27.18 6.47 -36.22
N ALA A 91 -27.70 7.48 -35.53
CA ALA A 91 -29.00 7.44 -34.89
C ALA A 91 -30.16 7.35 -35.89
N HIS A 92 -30.04 8.01 -37.05
CA HIS A 92 -31.08 8.04 -38.09
C HIS A 92 -30.97 6.88 -39.11
N GLU A 93 -29.84 6.18 -39.14
CA GLU A 93 -29.62 5.05 -40.06
C GLU A 93 -30.46 3.82 -39.66
N LYS A 94 -31.10 3.21 -40.66
CA LYS A 94 -31.99 2.05 -40.50
C LYS A 94 -31.36 0.76 -41.02
N ASP A 95 -30.42 0.85 -41.96
CA ASP A 95 -29.71 -0.32 -42.48
C ASP A 95 -28.71 -0.82 -41.43
N PRO A 96 -28.83 -2.06 -40.93
CA PRO A 96 -27.94 -2.59 -39.90
C PRO A 96 -26.47 -2.66 -40.35
N GLN A 97 -26.19 -2.93 -41.63
CA GLN A 97 -24.81 -3.03 -42.11
C GLN A 97 -24.15 -1.65 -42.21
N VAL A 98 -24.90 -0.64 -42.64
CA VAL A 98 -24.40 0.75 -42.71
C VAL A 98 -24.29 1.32 -41.31
N LYS A 99 -25.25 1.03 -40.44
CA LYS A 99 -25.24 1.45 -39.03
C LYS A 99 -24.03 0.92 -38.28
N GLU A 100 -23.63 -0.33 -38.48
CA GLU A 100 -22.42 -0.91 -37.87
C GLU A 100 -21.14 -0.20 -38.35
N LYS A 101 -21.06 0.18 -39.64
CA LYS A 101 -19.93 0.95 -40.16
C LYS A 101 -19.86 2.34 -39.53
N LEU A 102 -20.99 3.05 -39.45
CA LEU A 102 -21.08 4.36 -38.79
C LEU A 102 -20.74 4.26 -37.30
N HIS A 103 -21.17 3.18 -36.65
CA HIS A 103 -20.83 2.88 -35.26
C HIS A 103 -19.30 2.75 -35.07
N ALA A 104 -18.65 1.93 -35.90
CA ALA A 104 -17.20 1.76 -35.87
C ALA A 104 -16.43 3.07 -36.15
N GLU A 105 -16.91 3.89 -37.09
CA GLU A 105 -16.35 5.22 -37.38
C GLU A 105 -16.44 6.18 -36.20
N ALA A 106 -17.57 6.17 -35.47
CA ALA A 106 -17.77 7.00 -34.28
C ALA A 106 -16.86 6.55 -33.13
N ILE A 107 -16.79 5.25 -32.85
CA ILE A 107 -15.87 4.70 -31.83
C ILE A 107 -14.41 4.97 -32.17
N SER A 108 -14.02 4.85 -33.44
CA SER A 108 -12.66 5.14 -33.88
C SER A 108 -12.27 6.59 -33.63
N LEU A 109 -13.22 7.53 -33.78
CA LEU A 109 -13.01 8.95 -33.51
C LEU A 109 -12.86 9.23 -32.02
N LEU A 110 -13.64 8.56 -31.16
CA LEU A 110 -13.46 8.65 -29.70
C LEU A 110 -12.09 8.08 -29.27
N LYS A 111 -11.63 7.02 -29.93
CA LYS A 111 -10.34 6.36 -29.66
C LYS A 111 -9.11 7.12 -30.15
N SER A 112 -9.26 8.15 -30.97
CA SER A 112 -8.11 8.89 -31.51
C SER A 112 -7.46 9.85 -30.51
N GLY A 113 -7.92 9.90 -29.25
CA GLY A 113 -7.34 10.75 -28.19
C GLY A 113 -7.68 12.23 -28.30
N ARG A 114 -8.57 12.63 -29.22
CA ARG A 114 -8.93 14.03 -29.48
C ARG A 114 -9.91 14.62 -28.48
N PHE A 115 -10.47 13.79 -27.59
CA PHE A 115 -11.45 14.22 -26.59
C PHE A 115 -10.93 14.12 -25.16
N CYS A 116 -9.62 13.91 -24.98
CA CYS A 116 -9.01 13.79 -23.64
C CYS A 116 -9.23 15.05 -22.79
N ASP A 117 -9.08 16.25 -23.38
CA ASP A 117 -9.22 17.53 -22.67
C ASP A 117 -10.65 18.06 -22.60
N VAL A 118 -11.57 17.52 -23.42
CA VAL A 118 -12.98 17.93 -23.50
C VAL A 118 -13.93 16.76 -23.23
N PHE A 119 -13.56 15.96 -22.24
CA PHE A 119 -14.27 14.76 -21.84
C PHE A 119 -15.78 14.96 -21.66
N ASP A 120 -16.17 15.99 -20.91
CA ASP A 120 -17.58 16.27 -20.56
C ASP A 120 -18.44 16.51 -21.79
N LYS A 121 -17.90 17.23 -22.79
CA LYS A 121 -18.62 17.55 -24.02
C LYS A 121 -18.84 16.30 -24.88
N ALA A 122 -17.81 15.45 -25.02
CA ALA A 122 -17.92 14.19 -25.74
C ALA A 122 -18.93 13.24 -25.07
N LEU A 123 -18.96 13.23 -23.73
CA LEU A 123 -19.91 12.42 -22.96
C LEU A 123 -21.35 12.89 -23.18
N VAL A 124 -21.61 14.21 -23.11
CA VAL A 124 -22.94 14.78 -23.39
C VAL A 124 -23.40 14.44 -24.80
N LEU A 125 -22.53 14.57 -25.81
CA LEU A 125 -22.85 14.20 -27.19
C LEU A 125 -23.25 12.72 -27.31
N CYS A 126 -22.49 11.81 -26.69
CA CYS A 126 -22.82 10.39 -26.72
C CYS A 126 -24.15 10.08 -26.00
N GLN A 127 -24.40 10.71 -24.84
CA GLN A 127 -25.63 10.54 -24.07
C GLN A 127 -26.85 11.09 -24.80
N MET A 128 -26.75 12.26 -25.44
CA MET A 128 -27.85 12.86 -26.20
C MET A 128 -28.34 12.00 -27.37
N HIS A 129 -27.46 11.17 -27.92
CA HIS A 129 -27.75 10.29 -29.05
C HIS A 129 -27.96 8.83 -28.64
N ASP A 130 -28.07 8.50 -27.35
CA ASP A 130 -28.20 7.13 -26.82
C ASP A 130 -27.07 6.18 -27.30
N PHE A 131 -25.85 6.72 -27.49
CA PHE A 131 -24.70 5.98 -27.99
C PHE A 131 -23.92 5.28 -26.86
N GLN A 132 -24.45 4.13 -26.43
CA GLN A 132 -24.03 3.41 -25.23
C GLN A 132 -22.54 3.01 -25.22
N ASP A 133 -22.05 2.45 -26.32
CA ASP A 133 -20.64 1.99 -26.42
C ASP A 133 -19.64 3.15 -26.29
N GLY A 134 -19.99 4.33 -26.81
CA GLY A 134 -19.17 5.53 -26.62
C GLY A 134 -19.21 6.06 -25.20
N VAL A 135 -20.37 6.03 -24.54
CA VAL A 135 -20.50 6.40 -23.12
C VAL A 135 -19.65 5.48 -22.23
N LEU A 136 -19.73 4.16 -22.44
CA LEU A 136 -18.92 3.19 -21.71
C LEU A 136 -17.42 3.38 -21.95
N TYR A 137 -17.01 3.58 -23.21
CA TYR A 137 -15.62 3.87 -23.56
C TYR A 137 -15.12 5.14 -22.85
N LEU A 138 -15.92 6.20 -22.85
CA LEU A 138 -15.57 7.45 -22.17
C LEU A 138 -15.45 7.22 -20.65
N TYR A 139 -16.40 6.53 -20.01
CA TYR A 139 -16.26 6.20 -18.59
C TYR A 139 -15.00 5.39 -18.28
N GLU A 140 -14.58 4.48 -19.16
CA GLU A 140 -13.34 3.72 -19.00
C GLU A 140 -12.11 4.62 -19.10
N GLN A 141 -12.06 5.53 -20.08
CA GLN A 141 -10.96 6.51 -20.22
C GLN A 141 -10.89 7.47 -19.03
N GLY A 142 -12.04 7.94 -18.54
CA GLY A 142 -12.16 8.81 -17.37
C GLY A 142 -11.95 8.09 -16.03
N LYS A 143 -11.70 6.77 -16.02
CA LYS A 143 -11.64 5.92 -14.81
C LYS A 143 -12.88 6.04 -13.91
N LEU A 144 -14.03 6.30 -14.51
CA LEU A 144 -15.32 6.44 -13.82
C LEU A 144 -15.98 5.07 -13.64
N PHE A 145 -15.27 4.13 -13.00
CA PHE A 145 -15.72 2.74 -12.88
C PHE A 145 -17.06 2.58 -12.16
N GLN A 146 -17.34 3.47 -11.21
CA GLN A 146 -18.63 3.54 -10.53
C GLN A 146 -19.78 3.79 -11.51
N GLN A 147 -19.59 4.63 -12.53
CA GLN A 147 -20.63 4.92 -13.52
C GLN A 147 -20.84 3.75 -14.48
N ILE A 148 -19.76 3.07 -14.89
CA ILE A 148 -19.82 1.81 -15.66
C ILE A 148 -20.63 0.76 -14.88
N MET A 149 -20.35 0.64 -13.58
CA MET A 149 -21.05 -0.28 -12.70
C MET A 149 -22.55 0.02 -12.63
N HIS A 150 -22.91 1.29 -12.38
CA HIS A 150 -24.31 1.73 -12.34
C HIS A 150 -25.03 1.49 -13.67
N TYR A 151 -24.36 1.72 -14.80
CA TYR A 151 -24.91 1.47 -16.12
C TYR A 151 -25.30 -0.01 -16.30
N HIS A 152 -24.38 -0.94 -16.06
CA HIS A 152 -24.69 -2.37 -16.19
C HIS A 152 -25.74 -2.86 -15.17
N MET A 153 -25.76 -2.26 -13.97
CA MET A 153 -26.77 -2.54 -12.93
C MET A 153 -28.17 -2.07 -13.34
N GLN A 154 -28.29 -0.91 -13.99
CA GLN A 154 -29.57 -0.38 -14.50
C GLN A 154 -30.11 -1.22 -15.66
N HIS A 155 -29.22 -1.73 -16.52
CA HIS A 155 -29.58 -2.59 -17.66
C HIS A 155 -29.66 -4.09 -17.31
N GLU A 156 -29.56 -4.46 -16.03
CA GLU A 156 -29.65 -5.85 -15.53
C GLU A 156 -28.64 -6.82 -16.17
N GLN A 157 -27.47 -6.31 -16.56
CA GLN A 157 -26.40 -7.10 -17.19
C GLN A 157 -25.48 -7.73 -16.14
N TYR A 158 -25.98 -8.73 -15.41
CA TYR A 158 -25.28 -9.35 -14.27
C TYR A 158 -23.87 -9.86 -14.59
N ARG A 159 -23.68 -10.48 -15.77
CA ARG A 159 -22.37 -10.98 -16.19
C ARG A 159 -21.36 -9.85 -16.37
N GLN A 160 -21.80 -8.70 -16.89
CA GLN A 160 -20.93 -7.56 -17.16
C GLN A 160 -20.52 -6.86 -15.86
N VAL A 161 -21.42 -6.79 -14.86
CA VAL A 161 -21.10 -6.32 -13.50
C VAL A 161 -19.90 -7.08 -12.91
N ILE A 162 -19.90 -8.42 -13.01
CA ILE A 162 -18.76 -9.23 -12.55
C ILE A 162 -17.50 -8.96 -13.38
N THR A 163 -17.62 -8.87 -14.71
CA THR A 163 -16.47 -8.58 -15.59
C THR A 163 -15.82 -7.22 -15.26
N VAL A 164 -16.62 -6.21 -14.91
CA VAL A 164 -16.12 -4.89 -14.48
C VAL A 164 -15.40 -4.99 -13.14
N CYS A 165 -15.96 -5.72 -12.16
CA CYS A 165 -15.28 -6.01 -10.89
C CYS A 165 -13.95 -6.75 -11.10
N GLU A 166 -13.90 -7.72 -12.00
CA GLU A 166 -12.68 -8.49 -12.30
C GLU A 166 -11.60 -7.63 -12.97
N ARG A 167 -11.98 -6.75 -13.89
CA ARG A 167 -11.03 -5.87 -14.62
C ARG A 167 -10.54 -4.69 -13.78
N HIS A 168 -11.44 -4.05 -13.04
CA HIS A 168 -11.17 -2.77 -12.38
C HIS A 168 -11.19 -2.84 -10.85
N GLY A 169 -11.59 -3.97 -10.25
CA GLY A 169 -11.71 -4.12 -8.80
C GLY A 169 -10.38 -4.13 -8.03
N GLU A 170 -9.24 -4.27 -8.70
CA GLU A 170 -7.93 -4.04 -8.05
C GLU A 170 -7.63 -2.54 -7.90
N GLN A 171 -8.16 -1.71 -8.80
CA GLN A 171 -7.99 -0.25 -8.77
C GLN A 171 -8.99 0.40 -7.82
N ASP A 172 -10.22 -0.11 -7.81
CA ASP A 172 -11.29 0.34 -6.93
C ASP A 172 -11.99 -0.85 -6.24
N PRO A 173 -11.53 -1.24 -5.03
CA PRO A 173 -12.13 -2.35 -4.29
C PRO A 173 -13.61 -2.13 -3.90
N SER A 174 -14.08 -0.88 -3.87
CA SER A 174 -15.47 -0.56 -3.51
C SER A 174 -16.48 -1.10 -4.54
N LEU A 175 -16.04 -1.39 -5.76
CA LEU A 175 -16.85 -2.03 -6.79
C LEU A 175 -17.37 -3.41 -6.36
N TRP A 176 -16.59 -4.17 -5.58
CA TRP A 176 -17.03 -5.48 -5.07
C TRP A 176 -18.08 -5.35 -3.98
N GLU A 177 -17.98 -4.32 -3.12
CA GLU A 177 -18.99 -4.01 -2.11
C GLU A 177 -20.30 -3.58 -2.78
N GLN A 178 -20.21 -2.72 -3.80
CA GLN A 178 -21.37 -2.28 -4.57
C GLN A 178 -22.03 -3.45 -5.32
N ALA A 179 -21.25 -4.32 -5.96
CA ALA A 179 -21.75 -5.52 -6.62
C ALA A 179 -22.46 -6.46 -5.64
N LEU A 180 -21.88 -6.69 -4.45
CA LEU A 180 -22.52 -7.48 -3.41
C LEU A 180 -23.85 -6.85 -2.97
N SER A 181 -23.87 -5.55 -2.71
CA SER A 181 -25.08 -4.80 -2.31
C SER A 181 -26.16 -4.84 -3.39
N TYR A 182 -25.79 -4.80 -4.66
CA TYR A 182 -26.71 -4.91 -5.80
C TYR A 182 -27.31 -6.31 -5.91
N PHE A 183 -26.47 -7.36 -5.96
CA PHE A 183 -26.96 -8.73 -6.06
C PHE A 183 -27.72 -9.16 -4.81
N ALA A 184 -27.39 -8.61 -3.64
CA ALA A 184 -28.16 -8.83 -2.40
C ALA A 184 -29.61 -8.36 -2.50
N ARG A 185 -29.91 -7.37 -3.35
CA ARG A 185 -31.26 -6.79 -3.54
C ARG A 185 -32.08 -7.51 -4.60
N LYS A 186 -31.46 -8.38 -5.41
CA LYS A 186 -32.12 -9.10 -6.51
C LYS A 186 -32.46 -10.52 -6.05
N GLU A 187 -33.69 -10.96 -6.28
CA GLU A 187 -34.19 -12.27 -5.85
C GLU A 187 -33.69 -13.43 -6.74
N GLU A 188 -33.93 -14.65 -6.24
CA GLU A 188 -33.61 -16.04 -6.65
C GLU A 188 -32.60 -16.39 -7.77
N ASP A 189 -32.43 -15.59 -8.83
CA ASP A 189 -31.57 -15.89 -9.99
C ASP A 189 -30.10 -15.44 -9.84
N CYS A 190 -29.77 -14.69 -8.78
CA CYS A 190 -28.42 -14.13 -8.59
C CYS A 190 -27.48 -14.94 -7.68
N LYS A 191 -27.87 -16.16 -7.25
CA LYS A 191 -27.10 -16.96 -6.27
C LYS A 191 -25.67 -17.25 -6.72
N GLU A 192 -25.48 -17.57 -8.00
CA GLU A 192 -24.15 -17.83 -8.59
C GLU A 192 -23.26 -16.59 -8.56
N TYR A 193 -23.82 -15.42 -8.88
CA TYR A 193 -23.09 -14.15 -8.86
C TYR A 193 -22.71 -13.71 -7.44
N VAL A 194 -23.61 -13.89 -6.47
CA VAL A 194 -23.31 -13.64 -5.05
C VAL A 194 -22.16 -14.53 -4.59
N ALA A 195 -22.18 -15.83 -4.92
CA ALA A 195 -21.11 -16.74 -4.55
C ALA A 195 -19.76 -16.36 -5.20
N ALA A 196 -19.77 -15.94 -6.46
CA ALA A 196 -18.57 -15.44 -7.15
C ALA A 196 -17.99 -14.20 -6.47
N VAL A 197 -18.84 -13.21 -6.14
CA VAL A 197 -18.44 -11.99 -5.43
C VAL A 197 -17.88 -12.31 -4.04
N LEU A 198 -18.56 -13.15 -3.27
CA LEU A 198 -18.11 -13.57 -1.93
C LEU A 198 -16.75 -14.26 -1.96
N LYS A 199 -16.50 -15.12 -2.96
CA LYS A 199 -15.20 -15.78 -3.15
C LYS A 199 -14.07 -14.78 -3.39
N HIS A 200 -14.32 -13.74 -4.19
CA HIS A 200 -13.34 -12.68 -4.42
C HIS A 200 -13.10 -11.82 -3.17
N ILE A 201 -14.16 -11.45 -2.45
CA ILE A 201 -14.08 -10.74 -1.17
C ILE A 201 -13.29 -11.54 -0.14
N GLU A 202 -13.49 -12.86 -0.08
CA GLU A 202 -12.76 -13.75 0.83
C GLU A 202 -11.26 -13.79 0.52
N ASN A 203 -10.91 -13.98 -0.75
CA ASN A 203 -9.53 -14.13 -1.22
C ASN A 203 -8.71 -12.86 -1.00
N LYS A 204 -9.32 -11.70 -1.25
CA LYS A 204 -8.65 -10.39 -1.16
C LYS A 204 -8.87 -9.69 0.18
N ASN A 205 -9.63 -10.30 1.10
CA ASN A 205 -10.01 -9.72 2.41
C ASN A 205 -10.62 -8.31 2.31
N LEU A 206 -11.48 -8.08 1.31
CA LEU A 206 -11.99 -6.74 1.00
C LEU A 206 -12.99 -6.21 2.04
N MET A 207 -13.73 -7.11 2.70
CA MET A 207 -14.77 -6.75 3.66
C MET A 207 -14.69 -7.63 4.91
N PRO A 208 -14.90 -7.07 6.12
CA PRO A 208 -15.10 -7.85 7.33
C PRO A 208 -16.35 -8.74 7.22
N PRO A 209 -16.35 -9.95 7.82
CA PRO A 209 -17.51 -10.85 7.77
C PRO A 209 -18.80 -10.21 8.30
N LEU A 210 -18.69 -9.33 9.31
CA LEU A 210 -19.83 -8.60 9.85
C LEU A 210 -20.46 -7.67 8.82
N LEU A 211 -19.64 -6.97 8.03
CA LEU A 211 -20.13 -6.09 6.98
C LEU A 211 -20.82 -6.89 5.86
N VAL A 212 -20.25 -8.04 5.47
CA VAL A 212 -20.87 -8.95 4.50
C VAL A 212 -22.26 -9.40 4.97
N VAL A 213 -22.38 -9.82 6.24
CA VAL A 213 -23.66 -10.21 6.84
C VAL A 213 -24.62 -9.03 6.86
N GLN A 214 -24.17 -7.83 7.25
CA GLN A 214 -25.01 -6.64 7.28
C GLN A 214 -25.53 -6.30 5.88
N THR A 215 -24.68 -6.30 4.85
CA THR A 215 -25.08 -6.00 3.46
C THR A 215 -26.14 -6.99 2.93
N LEU A 216 -26.03 -8.27 3.31
CA LEU A 216 -26.96 -9.31 2.87
C LEU A 216 -28.22 -9.39 3.74
N ALA A 217 -28.15 -9.03 5.02
CA ALA A 217 -29.27 -9.08 5.96
C ALA A 217 -30.39 -8.07 5.63
N HIS A 218 -30.09 -7.01 4.88
CA HIS A 218 -31.09 -6.01 4.51
C HIS A 218 -32.16 -6.52 3.54
N ASN A 219 -32.03 -7.73 2.97
CA ASN A 219 -33.02 -8.32 2.07
C ASN A 219 -33.33 -9.78 2.45
N SER A 220 -34.62 -10.08 2.61
CA SER A 220 -35.15 -11.34 3.16
C SER A 220 -35.03 -12.58 2.25
N THR A 221 -34.57 -12.41 1.00
CA THR A 221 -34.62 -13.45 -0.04
C THR A 221 -33.26 -14.01 -0.46
N ALA A 222 -32.14 -13.43 0.01
CA ALA A 222 -30.82 -14.05 -0.09
C ALA A 222 -30.61 -14.99 1.11
N THR A 223 -31.12 -16.21 0.96
CA THR A 223 -31.08 -17.27 1.97
C THR A 223 -29.70 -17.39 2.61
N LEU A 224 -29.67 -17.36 3.94
CA LEU A 224 -28.51 -17.60 4.81
C LEU A 224 -27.68 -18.85 4.42
N SER A 225 -28.24 -19.74 3.61
CA SER A 225 -27.55 -20.86 2.95
C SER A 225 -26.36 -20.43 2.09
N VAL A 226 -26.46 -19.35 1.29
CA VAL A 226 -25.39 -18.92 0.38
C VAL A 226 -24.17 -18.41 1.15
N ILE A 227 -24.39 -17.78 2.31
CA ILE A 227 -23.32 -17.25 3.17
C ILE A 227 -22.84 -18.22 4.24
N ARG A 228 -23.61 -19.28 4.56
CA ARG A 228 -23.26 -20.21 5.63
C ARG A 228 -21.87 -20.79 5.41
N ASP A 229 -21.60 -21.29 4.21
CA ASP A 229 -20.32 -21.91 3.89
C ASP A 229 -19.19 -20.89 3.95
N TYR A 230 -19.40 -19.68 3.45
CA TYR A 230 -18.46 -18.56 3.58
C TYR A 230 -18.14 -18.25 5.04
N LEU A 231 -19.16 -18.09 5.90
CA LEU A 231 -18.97 -17.76 7.31
C LEU A 231 -18.27 -18.89 8.07
N VAL A 232 -18.67 -20.14 7.83
CA VAL A 232 -18.04 -21.31 8.47
C VAL A 232 -16.58 -21.40 8.08
N GLN A 233 -16.26 -21.31 6.79
CA GLN A 233 -14.86 -21.35 6.31
C GLN A 233 -14.04 -20.20 6.87
N LYS A 234 -14.59 -18.98 6.86
CA LYS A 234 -13.89 -17.79 7.36
C LYS A 234 -13.61 -17.85 8.86
N LEU A 235 -14.60 -18.25 9.65
CA LEU A 235 -14.47 -18.38 11.11
C LEU A 235 -13.53 -19.54 11.48
N GLN A 236 -13.59 -20.67 10.76
CA GLN A 236 -12.65 -21.78 10.97
C GLN A 236 -11.21 -21.35 10.66
N LYS A 237 -10.99 -20.66 9.54
CA LYS A 237 -9.67 -20.14 9.16
C LYS A 237 -9.13 -19.14 10.20
N GLN A 238 -9.98 -18.23 10.68
CA GLN A 238 -9.61 -17.28 11.73
C GLN A 238 -9.31 -17.99 13.06
N SER A 239 -10.12 -18.96 13.47
CA SER A 239 -9.89 -19.74 14.68
C SER A 239 -8.58 -20.54 14.62
N GLN A 240 -8.28 -21.15 13.47
CA GLN A 240 -7.01 -21.85 13.25
C GLN A 240 -5.82 -20.89 13.31
N GLN A 241 -5.95 -19.69 12.74
CA GLN A 241 -4.92 -18.66 12.81
C GLN A 241 -4.67 -18.21 14.25
N ILE A 242 -5.73 -17.95 15.02
CA ILE A 242 -5.64 -17.61 16.45
C ILE A 242 -4.92 -18.71 17.22
N ALA A 243 -5.29 -19.98 17.03
CA ALA A 243 -4.64 -21.10 17.71
C ALA A 243 -3.14 -21.22 17.37
N GLN A 244 -2.76 -20.98 16.11
CA GLN A 244 -1.36 -20.96 15.69
C GLN A 244 -0.59 -19.80 16.32
N ASP A 245 -1.18 -18.61 16.36
CA ASP A 245 -0.55 -17.43 16.94
C ASP A 245 -0.43 -17.54 18.46
N GLU A 246 -1.42 -18.11 19.16
CA GLU A 246 -1.32 -18.44 20.58
C GLU A 246 -0.17 -19.41 20.89
N LEU A 247 0.01 -20.44 20.06
CA LEU A 247 1.11 -21.39 20.21
C LEU A 247 2.47 -20.71 20.01
N ARG A 248 2.59 -19.82 19.02
CA ARG A 248 3.80 -19.02 18.80
C ARG A 248 4.09 -18.11 19.99
N VAL A 249 3.07 -17.42 20.51
CA VAL A 249 3.20 -16.55 21.69
C VAL A 249 3.68 -17.34 22.90
N ARG A 250 3.15 -18.55 23.15
CA ARG A 250 3.62 -19.41 24.25
C ARG A 250 5.10 -19.77 24.08
N ARG A 251 5.48 -20.25 22.90
CA ARG A 251 6.88 -20.59 22.58
C ARG A 251 7.83 -19.41 22.79
N TYR A 252 7.49 -18.24 22.26
CA TYR A 252 8.32 -17.04 22.41
C TYR A 252 8.41 -16.56 23.86
N ARG A 253 7.34 -16.70 24.64
CA ARG A 253 7.37 -16.38 26.08
C ARG A 253 8.30 -17.31 26.84
N GLU A 254 8.19 -18.63 26.62
CA GLU A 254 9.05 -19.63 27.24
C GLU A 254 10.53 -19.39 26.90
N GLU A 255 10.84 -19.17 25.62
CA GLU A 255 12.19 -18.86 25.17
C GLU A 255 12.73 -17.55 25.76
N THR A 256 11.90 -16.50 25.81
CA THR A 256 12.27 -15.23 26.43
C THR A 256 12.57 -15.40 27.92
N THR A 257 11.76 -16.20 28.64
CA THR A 257 12.01 -16.48 30.06
C THR A 257 13.29 -17.27 30.27
N ARG A 258 13.55 -18.27 29.42
CA ARG A 258 14.80 -19.06 29.44
C ARG A 258 16.02 -18.18 29.22
N ILE A 259 16.01 -17.34 28.19
CA ILE A 259 17.12 -16.43 27.86
C ILE A 259 17.33 -15.42 29.00
N ARG A 260 16.27 -14.89 29.61
CA ARG A 260 16.40 -13.97 30.76
C ARG A 260 17.00 -14.65 32.00
N GLN A 261 16.64 -15.91 32.24
CA GLN A 261 17.25 -16.71 33.31
C GLN A 261 18.74 -16.94 33.04
N GLU A 262 19.10 -17.34 31.81
CA GLU A 262 20.50 -17.52 31.40
C GLU A 262 21.31 -16.23 31.56
N ILE A 263 20.76 -15.07 31.16
CA ILE A 263 21.42 -13.76 31.36
C ILE A 263 21.63 -13.48 32.85
N GLN A 264 20.65 -13.79 33.70
CA GLN A 264 20.75 -13.55 35.14
C GLN A 264 21.79 -14.47 35.79
N GLU A 265 21.84 -15.74 35.39
CA GLU A 265 22.84 -16.71 35.82
C GLU A 265 24.25 -16.25 35.42
N LEU A 266 24.44 -15.84 34.16
CA LEU A 266 25.74 -15.34 33.69
C LEU A 266 26.21 -14.07 34.43
N LYS A 267 25.28 -13.23 34.92
CA LYS A 267 25.59 -12.00 35.66
C LYS A 267 25.89 -12.23 37.13
N ALA A 268 25.16 -13.14 37.78
CA ALA A 268 25.15 -13.27 39.24
C ALA A 268 25.90 -14.49 39.77
N SER A 269 26.13 -15.52 38.94
CA SER A 269 26.73 -16.78 39.38
C SER A 269 28.14 -16.99 38.80
N PRO A 270 29.08 -17.51 39.59
CA PRO A 270 30.39 -17.88 39.09
C PRO A 270 30.27 -19.09 38.14
N LYS A 271 30.83 -18.98 36.94
CA LYS A 271 30.82 -20.06 35.95
C LYS A 271 32.04 -20.97 36.11
N ILE A 272 31.80 -22.26 36.33
CA ILE A 272 32.87 -23.26 36.48
C ILE A 272 33.23 -23.82 35.11
N PHE A 273 34.51 -23.74 34.74
CA PHE A 273 35.03 -24.33 33.50
C PHE A 273 35.61 -25.72 33.78
N GLN A 274 34.90 -26.77 33.36
CA GLN A 274 35.32 -28.17 33.54
C GLN A 274 35.89 -28.81 32.26
N LYS A 275 35.97 -28.05 31.15
CA LYS A 275 36.46 -28.59 29.88
C LYS A 275 37.97 -28.88 29.96
N THR A 276 38.33 -30.12 29.67
CA THR A 276 39.71 -30.63 29.68
C THR A 276 40.36 -30.64 28.30
N LYS A 277 39.68 -30.15 27.25
CA LYS A 277 40.16 -30.16 25.86
C LYS A 277 39.99 -28.80 25.20
N CYS A 278 40.93 -28.47 24.31
CA CYS A 278 40.92 -27.23 23.54
C CYS A 278 39.87 -27.31 22.42
N SER A 279 39.08 -26.25 22.24
CA SER A 279 37.99 -26.24 21.25
C SER A 279 38.47 -26.03 19.80
N ILE A 280 39.77 -25.80 19.58
CA ILE A 280 40.40 -25.68 18.25
C ILE A 280 41.15 -26.95 17.89
N CYS A 281 42.13 -27.35 18.69
CA CYS A 281 43.00 -28.50 18.38
C CYS A 281 42.53 -29.83 18.98
N ASN A 282 41.49 -29.83 19.84
CA ASN A 282 40.96 -31.00 20.55
C ASN A 282 41.96 -31.75 21.47
N SER A 283 43.19 -31.29 21.60
CA SER A 283 44.18 -31.81 22.56
C SER A 283 43.82 -31.45 24.00
N ALA A 284 44.40 -32.19 24.95
CA ALA A 284 44.27 -31.89 26.38
C ALA A 284 44.67 -30.43 26.66
N LEU A 285 43.85 -29.73 27.45
CA LEU A 285 44.08 -28.33 27.77
C LEU A 285 45.30 -28.22 28.69
N GLU A 286 46.27 -27.43 28.28
CA GLU A 286 47.48 -27.14 29.05
C GLU A 286 47.50 -25.65 29.39
N LEU A 287 48.14 -25.32 30.53
CA LEU A 287 48.30 -23.94 30.95
C LEU A 287 49.45 -23.28 30.16
N PRO A 288 49.30 -22.02 29.72
CA PRO A 288 48.17 -21.11 29.97
C PRO A 288 46.97 -21.33 29.02
N SER A 289 45.76 -21.18 29.57
CA SER A 289 44.48 -21.36 28.85
C SER A 289 43.55 -20.15 28.96
N VAL A 290 42.73 -19.95 27.93
CA VAL A 290 41.72 -18.87 27.84
C VAL A 290 40.32 -19.49 27.83
N HIS A 291 39.42 -18.95 28.65
CA HIS A 291 38.06 -19.46 28.83
C HIS A 291 37.03 -18.35 28.61
N PHE A 292 35.99 -18.64 27.81
CA PHE A 292 34.90 -17.70 27.52
C PHE A 292 33.62 -18.12 28.23
N LEU A 293 32.77 -17.16 28.62
CA LEU A 293 31.49 -17.43 29.29
C LEU A 293 30.49 -18.25 28.43
N CYS A 294 30.70 -18.35 27.12
CA CYS A 294 30.00 -19.30 26.25
C CYS A 294 30.38 -20.78 26.51
N GLY A 295 31.37 -21.03 27.38
CA GLY A 295 31.83 -22.35 27.77
C GLY A 295 32.92 -22.92 26.85
N HIS A 296 33.44 -22.17 25.88
CA HIS A 296 34.59 -22.61 25.08
C HIS A 296 35.90 -22.33 25.80
N SER A 297 36.86 -23.24 25.64
CA SER A 297 38.17 -23.19 26.27
C SER A 297 39.25 -23.50 25.24
N PHE A 298 40.34 -22.75 25.30
CA PHE A 298 41.41 -22.76 24.30
C PHE A 298 42.78 -22.72 24.99
N HIS A 299 43.81 -23.31 24.38
CA HIS A 299 45.19 -22.96 24.73
C HIS A 299 45.44 -21.50 24.34
N GLN A 300 46.25 -20.78 25.12
CA GLN A 300 46.60 -19.39 24.79
C GLN A 300 47.14 -19.26 23.36
N HIS A 301 48.06 -20.15 22.97
CA HIS A 301 48.64 -20.12 21.62
C HIS A 301 47.60 -20.44 20.51
N CYS A 302 46.68 -21.37 20.77
CA CYS A 302 45.61 -21.67 19.81
C CYS A 302 44.63 -20.49 19.70
N PHE A 303 44.38 -19.76 20.79
CA PHE A 303 43.55 -18.56 20.75
C PHE A 303 44.24 -17.47 19.92
N GLU A 304 45.46 -17.07 20.26
CA GLU A 304 46.22 -16.00 19.58
C GLU A 304 46.41 -16.24 18.07
N SER A 305 46.45 -17.51 17.65
CA SER A 305 46.63 -17.86 16.23
C SER A 305 45.34 -17.78 15.41
N TYR A 306 44.17 -17.86 16.06
CA TYR A 306 42.87 -17.99 15.39
C TYR A 306 41.87 -16.90 15.77
N SER A 307 42.15 -16.07 16.79
CA SER A 307 41.32 -14.93 17.18
C SER A 307 41.80 -13.66 16.50
N GLU A 308 40.84 -12.84 16.04
CA GLU A 308 41.10 -11.48 15.52
C GLU A 308 41.08 -10.42 16.64
N SER A 309 40.55 -10.78 17.82
CA SER A 309 40.24 -9.89 18.95
C SER A 309 40.39 -10.66 20.27
N ASP A 310 40.90 -9.99 21.30
CA ASP A 310 41.07 -10.56 22.65
C ASP A 310 39.75 -10.77 23.40
N ALA A 311 38.65 -10.17 22.91
CA ALA A 311 37.34 -10.19 23.57
C ALA A 311 36.38 -11.25 23.00
N ASP A 312 36.70 -11.86 21.86
CA ASP A 312 35.76 -12.65 21.08
C ASP A 312 36.13 -14.14 21.03
N CYS A 313 35.15 -15.00 21.30
CA CYS A 313 35.33 -16.45 21.18
C CYS A 313 35.40 -16.86 19.69
N PRO A 314 36.50 -17.44 19.18
CA PRO A 314 36.64 -17.77 17.75
C PRO A 314 35.55 -18.70 17.22
N THR A 315 35.05 -19.62 18.05
CA THR A 315 33.97 -20.56 17.68
C THR A 315 32.60 -19.89 17.56
N CYS A 316 32.30 -18.87 18.36
CA CYS A 316 30.98 -18.21 18.38
C CYS A 316 30.95 -16.94 17.51
N LEU A 317 32.12 -16.34 17.25
CA LEU A 317 32.25 -15.09 16.51
C LEU A 317 31.55 -15.10 15.14
N PRO A 318 31.64 -16.17 14.31
CA PRO A 318 30.95 -16.18 13.01
C PRO A 318 29.44 -16.04 13.12
N GLU A 319 28.81 -16.70 14.09
CA GLU A 319 27.37 -16.65 14.28
C GLU A 319 26.94 -15.34 14.96
N ASN A 320 27.70 -14.90 15.98
CA ASN A 320 27.48 -13.61 16.62
C ASN A 320 27.60 -12.47 15.60
N ARG A 321 28.55 -12.53 14.66
CA ARG A 321 28.73 -11.52 13.61
C ARG A 321 27.49 -11.40 12.73
N LYS A 322 26.87 -12.52 12.32
CA LYS A 322 25.60 -12.48 11.55
C LYS A 322 24.50 -11.73 12.31
N VAL A 323 24.34 -12.03 13.61
CA VAL A 323 23.34 -11.34 14.46
C VAL A 323 23.65 -9.85 14.58
N MET A 324 24.92 -9.49 14.79
CA MET A 324 25.38 -8.10 14.90
C MET A 324 25.22 -7.33 13.59
N ASP A 325 25.43 -7.98 12.44
CA ASP A 325 25.24 -7.39 11.12
C ASP A 325 23.74 -7.20 10.82
N MET A 326 22.88 -8.14 11.23
CA MET A 326 21.43 -7.99 11.16
C MET A 326 20.93 -6.80 11.98
N ILE A 327 21.42 -6.64 13.23
CA ILE A 327 21.09 -5.50 14.09
C ILE A 327 21.52 -4.19 13.43
N ARG A 328 22.76 -4.10 12.92
CA ARG A 328 23.26 -2.92 12.22
C ARG A 328 22.44 -2.59 10.96
N ALA A 329 22.05 -3.60 10.18
CA ALA A 329 21.21 -3.40 9.00
C ALA A 329 19.80 -2.90 9.36
N GLN A 330 19.24 -3.33 10.50
CA GLN A 330 17.97 -2.82 11.01
C GLN A 330 18.09 -1.36 11.46
N GLU A 331 19.17 -1.00 12.17
CA GLU A 331 19.43 0.38 12.59
C GLU A 331 19.61 1.35 11.40
N GLN A 332 20.31 0.94 10.35
CA GLN A 332 20.46 1.74 9.13
C GLN A 332 19.10 2.03 8.46
N LYS A 333 18.15 1.10 8.58
CA LYS A 333 16.79 1.23 8.01
C LYS A 333 15.81 1.95 8.92
N ARG A 334 16.24 2.39 10.11
CA ARG A 334 15.40 3.09 11.09
C ARG A 334 14.88 4.43 10.56
N ASP A 335 15.75 5.16 9.86
CA ASP A 335 15.51 6.54 9.45
C ASP A 335 14.77 6.66 8.09
N LEU A 336 14.38 5.52 7.49
CA LEU A 336 13.63 5.43 6.23
C LEU A 336 12.11 5.58 6.45
N HIS A 337 11.69 6.70 7.02
CA HIS A 337 10.28 6.94 7.35
C HIS A 337 9.38 6.99 6.10
N ASP A 338 9.85 7.58 5.01
CA ASP A 338 9.08 7.71 3.76
C ASP A 338 8.78 6.35 3.13
N GLN A 339 9.74 5.41 3.21
CA GLN A 339 9.56 4.05 2.74
C GLN A 339 8.53 3.30 3.58
N PHE A 340 8.55 3.47 4.90
CA PHE A 340 7.53 2.92 5.79
C PHE A 340 6.14 3.46 5.45
N GLN A 341 6.00 4.77 5.27
CA GLN A 341 4.71 5.38 4.92
C GLN A 341 4.17 4.85 3.58
N HIS A 342 5.05 4.71 2.59
CA HIS A 342 4.67 4.13 1.30
C HIS A 342 4.22 2.66 1.45
N GLN A 343 4.98 1.85 2.18
CA GLN A 343 4.62 0.45 2.46
C GLN A 343 3.29 0.35 3.21
N LEU A 344 3.05 1.21 4.19
CA LEU A 344 1.82 1.23 4.98
C LEU A 344 0.59 1.53 4.10
N LYS A 345 0.71 2.50 3.18
CA LYS A 345 -0.36 2.88 2.24
C LYS A 345 -0.67 1.78 1.22
N CYS A 346 0.34 1.01 0.81
CA CYS A 346 0.18 -0.02 -0.23
C CYS A 346 -0.04 -1.43 0.34
N SER A 347 0.12 -1.63 1.65
CA SER A 347 0.00 -2.96 2.28
C SER A 347 -1.45 -3.31 2.64
N ASN A 348 -1.82 -4.57 2.40
CA ASN A 348 -3.09 -5.13 2.87
C ASN A 348 -3.08 -5.46 4.38
N ASP A 349 -1.89 -5.62 4.96
CA ASP A 349 -1.69 -5.89 6.39
C ASP A 349 -0.82 -4.79 7.01
N SER A 350 -1.49 -3.69 7.33
CA SER A 350 -0.86 -2.53 7.96
C SER A 350 -0.25 -2.89 9.32
N PHE A 351 -0.83 -3.85 10.05
CA PHE A 351 -0.33 -4.22 11.38
C PHE A 351 1.01 -4.95 11.29
N SER A 352 1.18 -5.86 10.33
CA SER A 352 2.48 -6.51 10.11
C SER A 352 3.58 -5.53 9.70
N VAL A 353 3.27 -4.56 8.83
CA VAL A 353 4.22 -3.50 8.44
C VAL A 353 4.60 -2.63 9.64
N ILE A 354 3.62 -2.28 10.48
CA ILE A 354 3.87 -1.58 11.74
C ILE A 354 4.73 -2.44 12.66
N ALA A 355 4.39 -3.71 12.89
CA ALA A 355 5.13 -4.60 13.77
C ALA A 355 6.60 -4.78 13.33
N ASP A 356 6.85 -4.93 12.03
CA ASP A 356 8.21 -4.97 11.48
C ASP A 356 8.95 -3.65 11.69
N TYR A 357 8.30 -2.51 11.39
CA TYR A 357 8.90 -1.20 11.58
C TYR A 357 9.27 -0.94 13.05
N PHE A 358 8.37 -1.26 13.99
CA PHE A 358 8.65 -1.19 15.43
C PHE A 358 9.75 -2.19 15.85
N GLY A 359 9.77 -3.38 15.23
CA GLY A 359 10.79 -4.41 15.45
C GLY A 359 12.21 -3.99 15.07
N ARG A 360 12.38 -2.98 14.20
CA ARG A 360 13.69 -2.40 13.82
C ARG A 360 14.29 -1.50 14.91
N GLY A 361 13.63 -1.31 16.05
CA GLY A 361 14.19 -0.54 17.17
C GLY A 361 14.08 0.98 17.01
N VAL A 362 13.01 1.48 16.37
CA VAL A 362 12.78 2.92 16.13
C VAL A 362 12.86 3.78 17.40
N PHE A 363 12.47 3.21 18.54
CA PHE A 363 12.43 3.90 19.84
C PHE A 363 13.57 3.51 20.80
N ASN A 364 14.37 2.50 20.47
CA ASN A 364 15.43 1.98 21.32
C ASN A 364 16.69 1.79 20.47
N LYS A 365 17.76 2.53 20.77
CA LYS A 365 19.10 2.17 20.28
C LYS A 365 19.43 0.81 20.87
N LEU A 366 19.66 -0.20 20.01
CA LEU A 366 20.20 -1.47 20.45
C LEU A 366 21.67 -1.21 20.75
N THR A 367 21.98 -0.80 21.98
CA THR A 367 23.37 -0.58 22.38
C THR A 367 24.09 -1.92 22.35
N LEU A 368 24.79 -2.17 21.25
CA LEU A 368 25.80 -3.21 21.16
C LEU A 368 26.88 -2.82 22.18
N LEU A 369 26.95 -3.54 23.30
CA LEU A 369 28.02 -3.37 24.29
C LEU A 369 29.32 -3.90 23.69
N THR A 370 29.98 -3.10 22.86
CA THR A 370 31.39 -3.27 22.55
C THR A 370 32.15 -2.37 23.50
N ASP A 371 32.95 -2.95 24.40
CA ASP A 371 33.84 -2.16 25.25
C ASP A 371 34.71 -1.25 24.35
N PRO A 372 34.93 0.02 24.72
CA PRO A 372 35.85 0.88 23.99
C PRO A 372 37.26 0.28 24.06
N PRO A 373 38.08 0.38 22.99
CA PRO A 373 39.41 -0.19 22.98
C PRO A 373 40.25 0.42 24.10
N THR A 374 40.53 -0.36 25.14
CA THR A 374 41.44 0.01 26.22
C THR A 374 42.81 0.35 25.63
N ALA A 375 43.24 1.59 25.84
CA ALA A 375 44.60 2.02 25.54
C ALA A 375 45.59 1.07 26.24
N ARG A 376 46.44 0.42 25.44
CA ARG A 376 47.51 -0.48 25.90
C ARG A 376 48.36 0.21 26.97
N LEU A 377 48.25 -0.24 28.22
CA LEU A 377 49.30 -0.02 29.21
C LEU A 377 50.36 -1.11 29.00
N THR A 378 51.56 -0.69 28.61
CA THR A 378 52.72 -1.56 28.43
C THR A 378 53.24 -2.06 29.78
N PRO A 379 53.69 -3.32 29.90
CA PRO A 379 54.29 -3.82 31.13
C PRO A 379 55.80 -3.55 31.13
N ARG A 380 56.29 -2.78 32.11
CA ARG A 380 57.68 -2.90 32.58
C ARG A 380 57.66 -3.36 34.03
N GLY A 381 58.21 -4.55 34.25
CA GLY A 381 58.15 -5.25 35.54
C GLY A 381 59.07 -4.68 36.62
N ALA A 382 58.72 -5.00 37.86
CA ALA A 382 59.64 -5.36 38.93
C ALA A 382 58.84 -5.93 40.10
N LEU A 383 59.25 -7.11 40.58
CA LEU A 383 58.84 -7.65 41.88
C LEU A 383 59.15 -6.66 43.00
N LYS A 384 58.24 -6.52 43.97
CA LYS A 384 58.56 -6.55 45.41
C LYS A 384 57.30 -6.65 46.27
N GLN A 385 57.37 -7.57 47.25
CA GLN A 385 56.50 -7.62 48.42
C GLN A 385 56.57 -6.31 49.21
N LEU A 386 55.45 -5.89 49.82
CA LEU A 386 55.29 -5.58 51.26
C LEU A 386 53.94 -4.87 51.49
N GLY A 387 53.32 -5.15 52.65
CA GLY A 387 51.95 -4.77 52.99
C GLY A 387 51.70 -3.29 53.28
N GLY A 388 50.42 -2.98 53.51
CA GLY A 388 49.98 -1.68 54.02
C GLY A 388 48.55 -1.35 53.61
N ARG A 389 47.67 -1.11 54.59
CA ARG A 389 46.30 -0.62 54.43
C ARG A 389 46.27 0.71 53.67
N CYS A 390 45.24 0.94 52.85
CA CYS A 390 44.34 2.10 52.96
C CYS A 390 43.17 1.92 51.99
N GLY A 391 41.94 2.21 52.45
CA GLY A 391 40.73 2.10 51.65
C GLY A 391 40.52 3.30 50.73
N GLN A 392 39.55 3.18 49.82
CA GLN A 392 38.80 4.30 49.29
C GLN A 392 37.48 3.84 48.64
N GLN A 393 36.43 4.60 48.97
CA GLN A 393 35.03 4.59 48.54
C GLN A 393 34.74 4.02 47.14
N TRP A 394 33.77 3.10 47.05
CA TRP A 394 32.96 2.90 45.85
C TRP A 394 31.72 3.80 45.93
N ARG A 395 31.62 4.78 45.03
CA ARG A 395 30.42 5.60 44.83
C ARG A 395 29.44 4.77 43.99
N THR A 396 28.36 4.28 44.61
CA THR A 396 27.25 3.61 43.92
C THR A 396 26.42 4.64 43.16
N GLU A 397 26.43 4.60 41.82
CA GLU A 397 25.38 5.22 41.01
C GLU A 397 24.15 4.30 40.99
N ARG A 398 23.05 4.81 41.54
CA ARG A 398 21.73 4.16 41.53
C ARG A 398 21.23 4.09 40.09
N THR A 399 21.02 2.88 39.57
CA THR A 399 20.15 2.67 38.42
C THR A 399 18.73 2.41 38.91
N ASP A 400 17.82 3.27 38.44
CA ASP A 400 16.39 3.33 38.77
C ASP A 400 15.69 2.01 38.38
N THR A 401 15.25 1.24 39.37
CA THR A 401 14.49 0.01 39.18
C THR A 401 13.01 0.35 38.96
N ARG A 402 12.61 0.59 37.69
CA ARG A 402 11.18 0.68 37.34
C ARG A 402 10.82 -0.29 36.22
N GLY A 403 9.76 -1.05 36.46
CA GLY A 403 9.28 -2.10 35.57
C GLY A 403 8.78 -1.59 34.20
N PRO A 404 8.72 -2.46 33.19
CA PRO A 404 8.52 -2.10 31.78
C PRO A 404 7.19 -1.37 31.48
N GLY A 405 6.16 -1.53 32.32
CA GLY A 405 4.86 -0.86 32.11
C GLY A 405 4.87 0.65 32.37
N GLN A 406 5.68 1.16 33.30
CA GLN A 406 5.74 2.59 33.61
C GLN A 406 6.66 3.38 32.67
N ALA A 407 7.65 2.69 32.06
CA ALA A 407 8.56 3.29 31.08
C ALA A 407 7.87 3.62 29.75
N LEU A 408 6.87 2.83 29.33
CA LEU A 408 6.08 3.09 28.12
C LEU A 408 5.20 4.34 28.28
N HIS A 409 4.59 4.51 29.45
CA HIS A 409 3.65 5.61 29.72
C HIS A 409 4.33 6.98 29.74
N LYS A 410 5.57 7.05 30.26
CA LYS A 410 6.36 8.30 30.25
C LYS A 410 6.86 8.64 28.83
N ARG A 411 7.21 7.63 28.03
CA ARG A 411 7.69 7.80 26.65
C ARG A 411 6.60 8.15 25.64
N LEU A 412 5.34 7.78 25.90
CA LEU A 412 4.18 8.23 25.12
C LEU A 412 3.79 9.68 25.43
N ALA A 413 4.04 10.15 26.66
CA ALA A 413 3.79 11.54 27.06
C ALA A 413 4.81 12.54 26.44
N ASP A 414 6.03 12.07 26.14
CA ASP A 414 7.11 12.87 25.53
C ASP A 414 7.10 12.86 23.99
N MET A 415 6.01 12.39 23.35
CA MET A 415 5.85 12.37 21.88
C MET A 415 5.72 13.79 21.29
N PRO A 416 6.48 14.13 20.22
CA PRO A 416 6.23 15.36 19.47
C PRO A 416 4.85 15.27 18.78
N ARG A 417 4.04 16.33 18.92
CA ARG A 417 2.63 16.42 18.46
C ARG A 417 2.35 15.95 17.03
N VAL A 418 3.35 15.92 16.16
CA VAL A 418 3.25 15.48 14.75
C VAL A 418 3.01 13.96 14.63
N LEU A 419 3.47 13.15 15.59
CA LEU A 419 3.26 11.69 15.60
C LEU A 419 1.87 11.26 16.09
N LEU A 420 1.19 12.09 16.89
CA LEU A 420 -0.19 11.83 17.35
C LEU A 420 -1.24 12.06 16.26
N LEU A 421 -0.92 12.87 15.24
CA LEU A 421 -1.85 13.25 14.16
C LEU A 421 -1.90 12.23 13.00
N SER A 422 -1.04 11.21 13.00
CA SER A 422 -0.94 10.20 11.94
C SER A 422 -1.52 8.83 12.33
N LEU A 423 -2.10 8.70 13.54
CA LEU A 423 -2.77 7.49 13.99
C LEU A 423 -4.27 7.54 13.62
N PRO A 424 -4.82 6.49 12.99
CA PRO A 424 -6.28 6.33 12.84
C PRO A 424 -6.97 6.39 14.21
N SER A 425 -8.11 7.09 14.28
CA SER A 425 -8.85 7.42 15.51
C SER A 425 -9.20 6.22 16.40
N TYR A 426 -9.22 4.98 15.87
CA TYR A 426 -9.47 3.76 16.64
C TYR A 426 -8.26 3.27 17.46
N LEU A 427 -7.02 3.71 17.15
CA LEU A 427 -5.83 3.36 17.95
C LEU A 427 -5.66 4.27 19.19
N ALA A 428 -6.38 5.40 19.26
CA ALA A 428 -6.39 6.28 20.42
C ALA A 428 -7.06 5.64 21.67
N SER A 429 -7.81 4.53 21.48
CA SER A 429 -8.57 3.84 22.53
C SER A 429 -7.83 2.64 23.16
N LEU A 430 -6.70 2.21 22.60
CA LEU A 430 -5.90 1.10 23.13
C LEU A 430 -5.34 1.29 24.55
N PRO A 431 -5.06 2.52 25.06
CA PRO A 431 -4.61 2.69 26.44
C PRO A 431 -5.65 2.23 27.46
N SER A 432 -6.95 2.31 27.14
CA SER A 432 -8.04 2.04 28.08
C SER A 432 -8.35 0.55 28.25
N LEU A 433 -8.05 -0.29 27.26
CA LEU A 433 -8.35 -1.73 27.30
C LEU A 433 -7.26 -2.57 27.99
N LEU A 434 -6.03 -2.07 28.07
CA LEU A 434 -4.95 -2.72 28.84
C LEU A 434 -5.01 -2.43 30.35
N LEU A 435 -5.84 -1.47 30.77
CA LEU A 435 -5.99 -1.04 32.17
C LEU A 435 -6.98 -1.92 32.97
N THR A 436 -7.93 -2.60 32.33
CA THR A 436 -8.97 -3.36 33.07
C THR A 436 -8.57 -4.79 33.41
N SER A 437 -7.59 -5.39 32.73
CA SER A 437 -7.17 -6.78 33.00
C SER A 437 -6.09 -6.94 34.08
N SER A 438 -5.53 -5.83 34.60
CA SER A 438 -4.40 -5.88 35.56
C SER A 438 -4.73 -5.36 36.96
N LEU A 439 -5.97 -4.90 37.22
CA LEU A 439 -6.38 -4.33 38.51
C LEU A 439 -7.19 -5.28 39.41
N ASP A 440 -7.63 -6.44 38.94
CA ASP A 440 -8.49 -7.37 39.70
C ASP A 440 -7.78 -8.56 40.38
N HIS A 441 -6.45 -8.53 40.52
CA HIS A 441 -5.71 -9.60 41.23
C HIS A 441 -4.82 -9.15 42.39
N SER A 442 -4.95 -7.90 42.85
CA SER A 442 -4.06 -7.34 43.88
C SER A 442 -4.83 -6.55 44.94
N ARG A 443 -5.96 -7.07 45.42
CA ARG A 443 -6.64 -6.52 46.61
C ARG A 443 -7.26 -7.61 47.48
N SER A 444 -6.41 -8.51 47.97
CA SER A 444 -6.61 -9.13 49.26
C SER A 444 -5.24 -9.52 49.79
N VAL A 445 -5.08 -9.50 51.10
CA VAL A 445 -3.87 -9.80 51.89
C VAL A 445 -3.10 -8.56 52.38
N ARG A 446 -3.48 -8.21 53.62
CA ARG A 446 -2.71 -7.61 54.74
C ARG A 446 -2.67 -6.08 54.85
N GLU A 447 -3.34 -5.60 55.91
CA GLU A 447 -2.61 -5.07 57.07
C GLU A 447 -3.49 -5.00 58.35
N GLY A 448 -2.85 -5.33 59.48
CA GLY A 448 -3.11 -4.75 60.80
C GLY A 448 -4.17 -5.44 61.66
N THR A 449 -3.77 -6.20 62.69
CA THR A 449 -3.45 -5.62 64.02
C THR A 449 -3.18 -6.70 65.06
N SER A 450 -2.26 -6.35 65.94
CA SER A 450 -1.89 -6.97 67.21
C SER A 450 -3.09 -7.21 68.13
N ALA A 451 -3.18 -8.40 68.74
CA ALA A 451 -3.87 -8.59 70.02
C ALA A 451 -3.23 -9.75 70.80
N THR A 452 -2.86 -9.40 72.03
CA THR A 452 -2.45 -10.21 73.16
C THR A 452 -3.57 -11.12 73.67
N SER A 453 -3.16 -12.28 74.21
CA SER A 453 -3.70 -13.03 75.37
C SER A 453 -5.21 -13.24 75.60
N GLU A 454 -5.49 -14.45 76.13
CA GLU A 454 -6.67 -14.94 76.89
C GLU A 454 -7.56 -15.90 76.07
N CYS A 455 -7.43 -17.22 76.26
CA CYS A 455 -7.96 -18.06 77.34
C CYS A 455 -9.47 -18.29 77.23
N GLY A 456 -9.88 -19.56 77.12
CA GLY A 456 -11.19 -20.00 77.60
C GLY A 456 -12.11 -20.68 76.59
N GLN A 457 -12.08 -22.02 76.67
CA GLN A 457 -13.14 -23.01 76.41
C GLN A 457 -13.52 -23.34 74.97
#